data_AF-A0A7J9R587-F1
#
_entry.id   AF-A0A7J9R587-F1
#
_cell.length_a   1.000
_cell.length_b   1.000
_cell.length_c   1.000
_cell.angle_alpha   90.00
_cell.angle_beta   90.00
_cell.angle_gamma   90.00
#
_symmetry.space_group_name_H-M   'P 1'
#
loop_
_entity.id
_entity.type
_entity.pdbx_description
1 polymer ?
#
loop_
_entity_poly.entity_id
_entity_poly.type
_entity_poly.pdbx_seq_one_letter_code
_entity_poly.pdbx_strand_id
1 'polypeptide(L)'
;MTRTSLQCRECKKEYDTAFKYICEDCFGPLDVKYDFPSISKDTFSNREHTYWRYFELLPIEDKSNIVSINAGMTPLIKADKLGEKLGLNNLYIKNDSVNPTFSFKDRPAGVAISKAKEFGLSAVGCASTGNLASATAAHAAKGGFPCHIFAPSNIEMAKITQALSYGANYIAVDGTYDDANRIAAQIGDSKGIGIVNINMRSHYVEGSKT
;
A
#
# COMPACT_ATOMS: atom_id res chain seq x y z
N MET A 1 -16.13 -13.79 9.64
CA MET A 1 -15.02 -12.86 9.33
C MET A 1 -14.19 -13.50 8.23
N THR A 2 -13.67 -12.70 7.31
CA THR A 2 -12.75 -13.18 6.27
C THR A 2 -11.54 -13.80 6.92
N ARG A 3 -11.20 -15.02 6.52
CA ARG A 3 -9.92 -15.63 6.91
C ARG A 3 -8.92 -15.41 5.78
N THR A 4 -7.70 -15.09 6.14
CA THR A 4 -6.61 -14.91 5.18
C THR A 4 -5.51 -15.91 5.43
N SER A 5 -4.83 -16.28 4.36
CA SER A 5 -3.57 -17.01 4.37
C SER A 5 -2.68 -16.46 3.24
N LEU A 6 -1.47 -16.97 3.12
CA LEU A 6 -0.58 -16.63 2.00
C LEU A 6 -0.41 -17.83 1.08
N GLN A 7 -0.33 -17.58 -0.22
CA GLN A 7 -0.07 -18.62 -1.21
C GLN A 7 1.05 -18.17 -2.16
N CYS A 8 2.01 -19.06 -2.42
CA CYS A 8 3.02 -18.80 -3.43
C CYS A 8 2.40 -18.76 -4.82
N ARG A 9 2.71 -17.71 -5.58
CA ARG A 9 2.23 -17.57 -6.96
C ARG A 9 2.71 -18.69 -7.87
N GLU A 10 3.94 -19.16 -7.67
CA GLU A 10 4.61 -20.14 -8.53
C GLU A 10 4.26 -21.58 -8.15
N CYS A 11 4.64 -22.04 -6.95
CA CYS A 11 4.48 -23.44 -6.55
C CYS A 11 3.17 -23.75 -5.81
N LYS A 12 2.30 -22.75 -5.59
CA LYS A 12 1.01 -22.86 -4.88
C LYS A 12 1.09 -23.32 -3.42
N LYS A 13 2.29 -23.42 -2.83
CA LYS A 13 2.45 -23.69 -1.39
C LYS A 13 1.76 -22.62 -0.56
N GLU A 14 1.05 -23.06 0.48
CA GLU A 14 0.31 -22.20 1.39
C GLU A 14 1.06 -22.01 2.70
N TYR A 15 0.87 -20.84 3.29
CA TYR A 15 1.44 -20.42 4.56
C TYR A 15 0.36 -19.74 5.39
N ASP A 16 0.47 -19.84 6.71
CA ASP A 16 -0.33 -19.03 7.60
C ASP A 16 -0.06 -17.53 7.41
N THR A 17 -1.02 -16.69 7.83
CA THR A 17 -0.84 -15.25 7.85
C THR A 17 0.33 -14.89 8.77
N ALA A 18 1.40 -14.40 8.16
CA ALA A 18 2.62 -14.01 8.86
C ALA A 18 3.30 -12.87 8.12
N PHE A 19 4.28 -12.23 8.77
CA PHE A 19 5.20 -11.31 8.11
C PHE A 19 6.17 -12.09 7.20
N LYS A 20 5.65 -12.54 6.06
CA LYS A 20 6.34 -13.33 5.04
C LYS A 20 5.89 -12.88 3.65
N TYR A 21 6.83 -12.79 2.71
CA TYR A 21 6.57 -12.26 1.37
C TYR A 21 7.25 -13.05 0.24
N ILE A 22 8.13 -14.00 0.59
CA ILE A 22 8.84 -14.89 -0.33
C ILE A 22 8.57 -16.34 0.08
N CYS A 23 8.36 -17.21 -0.90
CA CYS A 23 8.26 -18.65 -0.71
C CYS A 23 9.63 -19.25 -0.38
N GLU A 24 9.70 -20.03 0.69
CA GLU A 24 10.94 -20.68 1.15
C GLU A 24 11.43 -21.80 0.21
N ASP A 25 10.54 -22.35 -0.62
CA ASP A 25 10.87 -23.52 -1.46
C ASP A 25 11.34 -23.10 -2.86
N CYS A 26 10.74 -22.06 -3.43
CA CYS A 26 10.99 -21.63 -4.81
C CYS A 26 11.36 -20.16 -4.97
N PHE A 27 11.45 -19.40 -3.87
CA PHE A 27 11.74 -17.96 -3.85
C PHE A 27 10.75 -17.08 -4.64
N GLY A 28 9.61 -17.64 -5.05
CA GLY A 28 8.52 -16.91 -5.69
C GLY A 28 7.77 -15.99 -4.73
N PRO A 29 7.08 -14.94 -5.23
CA PRO A 29 6.30 -14.04 -4.40
C PRO A 29 5.09 -14.74 -3.78
N LEU A 30 4.71 -14.28 -2.58
CA LEU A 30 3.47 -14.69 -1.94
C LEU A 30 2.35 -13.69 -2.24
N ASP A 31 1.15 -14.20 -2.50
CA ASP A 31 -0.09 -13.43 -2.61
C ASP A 31 -1.01 -13.75 -1.43
N VAL A 32 -1.89 -12.81 -1.06
CA VAL A 32 -2.91 -13.09 -0.05
C VAL A 32 -3.98 -14.00 -0.67
N LYS A 33 -4.21 -15.13 -0.01
CA LYS A 33 -5.33 -16.02 -0.29
C LYS A 33 -6.45 -15.72 0.70
N TYR A 34 -7.68 -15.72 0.20
CA TYR A 34 -8.87 -15.40 0.97
C TYR A 34 -9.81 -16.60 1.03
N ASP A 35 -10.37 -16.81 2.21
CA ASP A 35 -11.62 -17.53 2.41
C ASP A 35 -12.70 -16.48 2.70
N PHE A 36 -13.36 -16.04 1.63
CA PHE A 36 -14.32 -14.94 1.69
C PHE A 36 -15.64 -15.40 2.33
N PRO A 37 -16.26 -14.57 3.19
CA PRO A 37 -17.64 -14.79 3.58
C PRO A 37 -18.57 -14.56 2.37
N SER A 38 -19.83 -15.00 2.50
CA SER A 38 -20.86 -14.63 1.53
C SER A 38 -21.06 -13.11 1.56
N ILE A 39 -20.81 -12.45 0.43
CA ILE A 39 -20.92 -11.00 0.24
C ILE A 39 -21.83 -10.70 -0.94
N SER A 40 -22.63 -9.64 -0.81
CA SER A 40 -23.45 -9.09 -1.89
C SER A 40 -23.08 -7.64 -2.14
N LYS A 41 -23.60 -7.05 -3.23
CA LYS A 41 -23.40 -5.61 -3.50
C LYS A 41 -23.92 -4.74 -2.37
N ASP A 42 -25.03 -5.15 -1.75
CA ASP A 42 -25.69 -4.42 -0.67
C ASP A 42 -24.93 -4.51 0.66
N THR A 43 -24.01 -5.47 0.83
CA THR A 43 -23.16 -5.60 2.02
C THR A 43 -22.41 -4.30 2.34
N PHE A 44 -22.05 -3.54 1.31
CA PHE A 44 -21.26 -2.31 1.45
C PHE A 44 -22.12 -1.04 1.45
N SER A 45 -23.44 -1.16 1.23
CA SER A 45 -24.36 -0.03 1.26
C SER A 45 -24.34 0.62 2.66
N ASN A 46 -24.34 1.96 2.70
CA ASN A 46 -24.33 2.76 3.94
C ASN A 46 -23.07 2.65 4.84
N ARG A 47 -21.97 2.10 4.33
CA ARG A 47 -20.67 2.14 5.01
C ARG A 47 -19.93 3.46 4.79
N GLU A 48 -18.84 3.65 5.50
CA GLU A 48 -17.97 4.83 5.38
C GLU A 48 -17.54 5.12 3.93
N HIS A 49 -17.38 6.40 3.62
CA HIS A 49 -16.99 6.86 2.29
C HIS A 49 -15.47 6.79 2.08
N THR A 50 -14.90 5.62 2.35
CA THR A 50 -13.47 5.32 2.15
C THR A 50 -13.33 3.95 1.51
N TYR A 51 -12.14 3.58 1.06
CA TYR A 51 -11.92 2.22 0.57
C TYR A 51 -12.03 1.15 1.67
N TRP A 52 -11.95 1.54 2.96
CA TRP A 52 -12.08 0.61 4.09
C TRP A 52 -13.46 -0.02 4.21
N ARG A 53 -14.47 0.53 3.52
CA ARG A 53 -15.79 -0.09 3.42
C ARG A 53 -15.73 -1.54 2.93
N TYR A 54 -14.70 -1.89 2.16
CA TYR A 54 -14.44 -3.22 1.62
C TYR A 54 -13.64 -4.10 2.59
N PHE A 55 -13.79 -3.90 3.90
CA PHE A 55 -13.01 -4.57 4.94
C PHE A 55 -12.90 -6.09 4.74
N GLU A 56 -14.00 -6.77 4.43
CA GLU A 56 -14.04 -8.22 4.19
C GLU A 56 -13.24 -8.66 2.96
N LEU A 57 -12.89 -7.73 2.08
CA LEU A 57 -12.06 -7.94 0.91
C LEU A 57 -10.61 -7.49 1.13
N LEU A 58 -10.22 -7.03 2.32
CA LEU A 58 -8.87 -6.55 2.59
C LEU A 58 -8.17 -7.48 3.59
N PRO A 59 -6.83 -7.56 3.57
CA PRO A 59 -6.10 -8.58 4.32
C PRO A 59 -5.82 -8.18 5.77
N ILE A 60 -6.83 -7.59 6.44
CA ILE A 60 -6.76 -7.10 7.82
C ILE A 60 -7.76 -7.89 8.65
N GLU A 61 -7.29 -8.48 9.75
CA GLU A 61 -8.12 -9.37 10.58
C GLU A 61 -8.90 -8.58 11.63
N ASP A 62 -8.29 -7.56 12.24
CA ASP A 62 -8.92 -6.68 13.22
C ASP A 62 -9.01 -5.22 12.73
N LYS A 63 -10.24 -4.69 12.71
CA LYS A 63 -10.52 -3.29 12.35
C LYS A 63 -9.78 -2.28 13.23
N SER A 64 -9.42 -2.63 14.47
CA SER A 64 -8.64 -1.75 15.36
C SER A 64 -7.24 -1.41 14.80
N ASN A 65 -6.73 -2.23 13.86
CA ASN A 65 -5.46 -2.02 13.19
C ASN A 65 -5.55 -1.08 11.98
N ILE A 66 -6.75 -0.66 11.57
CA ILE A 66 -6.93 0.21 10.41
C ILE A 66 -6.31 1.59 10.68
N VAL A 67 -5.36 1.97 9.82
CA VAL A 67 -4.78 3.31 9.75
C VAL A 67 -5.37 4.01 8.53
N SER A 68 -6.42 4.82 8.77
CA SER A 68 -7.12 5.56 7.73
C SER A 68 -6.78 7.05 7.75
N ILE A 69 -6.43 7.58 6.58
CA ILE A 69 -6.42 9.03 6.29
C ILE A 69 -7.62 9.44 5.42
N ASN A 70 -8.67 8.60 5.38
CA ASN A 70 -9.90 8.80 4.60
C ASN A 70 -9.71 8.80 3.07
N ALA A 71 -8.80 7.96 2.59
CA ALA A 71 -8.54 7.79 1.16
C ALA A 71 -9.57 6.86 0.48
N GLY A 72 -9.57 6.90 -0.85
CA GLY A 72 -10.52 6.19 -1.70
C GLY A 72 -11.74 7.03 -2.04
N MET A 73 -12.75 6.39 -2.62
CA MET A 73 -14.00 7.04 -3.05
C MET A 73 -13.84 8.29 -3.93
N THR A 74 -12.79 8.28 -4.72
CA THR A 74 -12.50 9.38 -5.62
C THR A 74 -13.52 9.51 -6.75
N PRO A 75 -13.68 10.70 -7.35
CA PRO A 75 -14.65 10.94 -8.41
C PRO A 75 -14.48 10.00 -9.62
N LEU A 76 -15.59 9.56 -10.19
CA LEU A 76 -15.66 8.95 -11.51
C LEU A 76 -16.33 9.96 -12.45
N ILE A 77 -15.52 10.67 -13.22
CA ILE A 77 -15.94 11.83 -14.01
C ILE A 77 -16.26 11.37 -15.43
N LYS A 78 -17.48 11.62 -15.90
CA LYS A 78 -17.82 11.40 -17.31
C LYS A 78 -17.16 12.49 -18.16
N ALA A 79 -16.39 12.09 -19.17
CA ALA A 79 -15.57 12.99 -19.97
C ALA A 79 -16.19 13.20 -21.36
N ASP A 80 -17.35 13.85 -21.42
CA ASP A 80 -18.19 13.92 -22.64
C ASP A 80 -17.44 14.51 -23.85
N LYS A 81 -16.81 15.68 -23.71
CA LYS A 81 -16.09 16.35 -24.81
C LYS A 81 -14.88 15.56 -25.32
N LEU A 82 -14.15 14.90 -24.41
CA LEU A 82 -13.02 14.05 -24.79
C LEU A 82 -13.51 12.76 -25.43
N GLY A 83 -14.62 12.20 -24.92
CA GLY A 83 -15.29 11.04 -25.50
C GLY A 83 -15.71 11.31 -26.94
N GLU A 84 -16.41 12.41 -27.21
CA GLU A 84 -16.81 12.82 -28.56
C GLU A 84 -15.62 12.92 -29.51
N LYS A 85 -14.54 13.61 -29.09
CA LYS A 85 -13.31 13.75 -29.89
C LYS A 85 -12.64 12.41 -30.21
N LEU A 86 -12.79 11.42 -29.34
CA LEU A 86 -12.21 10.07 -29.51
C LEU A 86 -13.20 9.06 -30.14
N GLY A 87 -14.44 9.46 -30.45
CA GLY A 87 -15.48 8.53 -30.92
C GLY A 87 -16.00 7.58 -29.84
N LEU A 88 -15.88 7.94 -28.56
CA LEU A 88 -16.29 7.13 -27.41
C LEU A 88 -17.54 7.70 -26.73
N ASN A 89 -18.62 6.91 -26.70
CA ASN A 89 -19.89 7.31 -26.07
C ASN A 89 -19.84 7.24 -24.51
N ASN A 90 -18.93 6.44 -23.96
CA ASN A 90 -18.85 6.14 -22.53
C ASN A 90 -17.41 6.23 -22.03
N LEU A 91 -16.84 7.44 -22.06
CA LEU A 91 -15.53 7.71 -21.48
C LEU A 91 -15.66 8.26 -20.06
N TYR A 92 -14.97 7.63 -19.11
CA TYR A 92 -14.92 8.05 -17.72
C TYR A 92 -13.48 8.14 -17.22
N ILE A 93 -13.22 9.09 -16.33
CA ILE A 93 -11.94 9.30 -15.67
C ILE A 93 -12.11 9.01 -14.18
N LYS A 94 -11.41 7.98 -13.67
CA LYS A 94 -11.32 7.72 -12.24
C LYS A 94 -10.21 8.60 -11.65
N ASN A 95 -10.59 9.67 -10.95
CA ASN A 95 -9.65 10.70 -10.55
C ASN A 95 -9.01 10.43 -9.19
N ASP A 96 -8.02 9.54 -9.12
CA ASP A 96 -7.28 9.27 -7.88
C ASP A 96 -6.27 10.36 -7.48
N SER A 97 -6.12 11.43 -8.26
CA SER A 97 -5.26 12.57 -7.89
C SER A 97 -5.81 13.41 -6.74
N VAL A 98 -7.07 13.18 -6.33
CA VAL A 98 -7.73 13.89 -5.21
C VAL A 98 -7.77 13.07 -3.92
N ASN A 99 -7.04 11.95 -3.86
CA ASN A 99 -6.78 11.30 -2.59
C ASN A 99 -5.99 12.24 -1.65
N PRO A 100 -5.97 12.00 -0.33
CA PRO A 100 -5.34 12.87 0.66
C PRO A 100 -3.88 13.27 0.38
N THR A 101 -3.05 12.38 -0.18
CA THR A 101 -1.66 12.70 -0.59
C THR A 101 -1.52 13.02 -2.07
N PHE A 102 -2.65 13.26 -2.75
CA PHE A 102 -2.79 13.55 -4.17
C PHE A 102 -2.40 12.40 -5.11
N SER A 103 -2.57 11.17 -4.65
CA SER A 103 -2.19 9.99 -5.42
C SER A 103 -3.00 8.74 -5.07
N PHE A 104 -3.20 7.89 -6.07
CA PHE A 104 -3.66 6.51 -5.92
C PHE A 104 -2.89 5.71 -4.84
N LYS A 105 -1.62 6.05 -4.59
CA LYS A 105 -0.73 5.33 -3.66
C LYS A 105 -1.24 5.31 -2.21
N ASP A 106 -2.21 6.15 -1.86
CA ASP A 106 -2.86 6.11 -0.54
C ASP A 106 -3.58 4.79 -0.26
N ARG A 107 -4.16 4.15 -1.28
CA ARG A 107 -4.88 2.87 -1.09
C ARG A 107 -3.93 1.74 -0.70
N PRO A 108 -2.92 1.39 -1.52
CA PRO A 108 -2.02 0.30 -1.17
C PRO A 108 -1.10 0.61 0.02
N ALA A 109 -0.70 1.88 0.21
CA ALA A 109 0.07 2.27 1.38
C ALA A 109 -0.73 2.09 2.67
N GLY A 110 -1.98 2.54 2.73
CA GLY A 110 -2.78 2.40 3.95
C GLY A 110 -3.08 0.96 4.34
N VAL A 111 -3.27 0.06 3.37
CA VAL A 111 -3.36 -1.39 3.65
C VAL A 111 -2.05 -1.93 4.21
N ALA A 112 -0.92 -1.61 3.60
CA ALA A 112 0.39 -2.05 4.08
C ALA A 112 0.71 -1.54 5.50
N ILE A 113 0.42 -0.27 5.79
CA ILE A 113 0.65 0.33 7.12
C ILE A 113 -0.30 -0.27 8.18
N SER A 114 -1.57 -0.49 7.83
CA SER A 114 -2.51 -1.15 8.74
C SER A 114 -2.07 -2.59 9.05
N LYS A 115 -1.56 -3.31 8.04
CA LYS A 115 -1.02 -4.66 8.27
C LYS A 115 0.28 -4.63 9.09
N ALA A 116 1.15 -3.64 8.88
CA ALA A 116 2.35 -3.47 9.70
C ALA A 116 2.00 -3.28 11.19
N LYS A 117 0.90 -2.55 11.48
CA LYS A 117 0.34 -2.43 12.83
C LYS A 117 -0.16 -3.75 13.38
N GLU A 118 -0.91 -4.51 12.59
CA GLU A 118 -1.41 -5.83 12.99
C GLU A 118 -0.27 -6.82 13.28
N PHE A 119 0.83 -6.75 12.53
CA PHE A 119 2.03 -7.54 12.77
C PHE A 119 2.91 -7.02 13.93
N GLY A 120 2.58 -5.88 14.54
CA GLY A 120 3.37 -5.30 15.62
C GLY A 120 4.77 -4.86 15.19
N LEU A 121 4.95 -4.44 13.93
CA LEU A 121 6.25 -3.98 13.44
C LEU A 121 6.68 -2.68 14.14
N SER A 122 7.99 -2.44 14.25
CA SER A 122 8.53 -1.30 14.99
C SER A 122 8.53 0.00 14.19
N ALA A 123 8.61 -0.10 12.87
CA ALA A 123 8.67 1.02 11.93
C ALA A 123 8.22 0.57 10.54
N VAL A 124 8.05 1.55 9.66
CA VAL A 124 7.65 1.34 8.27
C VAL A 124 8.52 2.18 7.33
N GLY A 125 8.50 1.86 6.04
CA GLY A 125 9.29 2.61 5.07
C GLY A 125 9.03 2.22 3.63
N CYS A 126 9.76 2.87 2.72
CA CYS A 126 9.77 2.50 1.31
C CYS A 126 11.08 2.91 0.63
N ALA A 127 11.43 2.22 -0.45
CA ALA A 127 12.48 2.67 -1.36
C ALA A 127 11.83 3.43 -2.54
N SER A 128 11.58 4.73 -2.36
CA SER A 128 10.89 5.57 -3.34
C SER A 128 11.19 7.05 -3.09
N THR A 129 11.13 7.86 -4.15
CA THR A 129 11.23 9.32 -4.06
C THR A 129 9.93 10.03 -4.44
N GLY A 130 8.85 9.30 -4.73
CA GLY A 130 7.64 9.89 -5.32
C GLY A 130 6.40 9.68 -4.47
N ASN A 131 5.25 9.59 -5.13
CA ASN A 131 3.95 9.48 -4.46
C ASN A 131 3.84 8.35 -3.43
N LEU A 132 4.60 7.25 -3.61
CA LEU A 132 4.63 6.18 -2.63
C LEU A 132 5.27 6.66 -1.31
N ALA A 133 6.38 7.39 -1.38
CA ALA A 133 7.03 7.95 -0.19
C ALA A 133 6.07 8.87 0.58
N SER A 134 5.37 9.76 -0.12
CA SER A 134 4.36 10.63 0.49
C SER A 134 3.21 9.87 1.12
N ALA A 135 2.62 8.90 0.41
CA ALA A 135 1.53 8.08 0.91
C ALA A 135 1.94 7.25 2.14
N THR A 136 3.12 6.63 2.10
CA THR A 136 3.69 5.86 3.22
C THR A 136 3.93 6.76 4.43
N ALA A 137 4.54 7.94 4.23
CA ALA A 137 4.82 8.87 5.31
C ALA A 137 3.53 9.41 5.96
N ALA A 138 2.52 9.77 5.17
CA ALA A 138 1.24 10.26 5.67
C ALA A 138 0.52 9.20 6.52
N HIS A 139 0.45 7.96 6.03
CA HIS A 139 -0.15 6.86 6.79
C HIS A 139 0.68 6.49 8.01
N ALA A 140 2.01 6.49 7.92
CA ALA A 140 2.89 6.24 9.05
C ALA A 140 2.69 7.27 10.16
N ALA A 141 2.63 8.56 9.82
CA ALA A 141 2.35 9.65 10.75
C ALA A 141 0.98 9.46 11.44
N LYS A 142 -0.06 9.11 10.67
CA LYS A 142 -1.39 8.80 11.22
C LYS A 142 -1.39 7.58 12.14
N GLY A 143 -0.58 6.57 11.82
CA GLY A 143 -0.45 5.31 12.56
C GLY A 143 0.53 5.36 13.73
N GLY A 144 1.25 6.47 13.91
CA GLY A 144 2.27 6.60 14.96
C GLY A 144 3.56 5.83 14.70
N PHE A 145 3.87 5.51 13.44
CA PHE A 145 5.09 4.79 13.07
C PHE A 145 6.25 5.73 12.75
N PRO A 146 7.48 5.41 13.17
CA PRO A 146 8.68 5.90 12.51
C PRO A 146 8.65 5.50 11.02
N CYS A 147 8.84 6.47 10.13
CA CYS A 147 8.86 6.25 8.69
C CYS A 147 10.27 6.47 8.12
N HIS A 148 10.78 5.51 7.33
CA HIS A 148 12.09 5.59 6.69
C HIS A 148 11.97 5.55 5.16
N ILE A 149 12.46 6.59 4.49
CA ILE A 149 12.44 6.72 3.03
C ILE A 149 13.86 6.52 2.51
N PHE A 150 14.09 5.44 1.79
CA PHE A 150 15.39 5.10 1.22
C PHE A 150 15.46 5.59 -0.23
N ALA A 151 16.45 6.42 -0.55
CA ALA A 151 16.71 6.83 -1.93
C ALA A 151 18.15 7.29 -2.13
N PRO A 152 18.65 7.33 -3.38
CA PRO A 152 19.97 7.86 -3.71
C PRO A 152 20.20 9.25 -3.11
N SER A 153 21.42 9.54 -2.67
CA SER A 153 21.84 10.81 -2.05
C SER A 153 21.74 12.01 -2.99
N ASN A 154 21.72 11.78 -4.30
CA ASN A 154 21.76 12.80 -5.34
C ASN A 154 20.38 13.15 -5.94
N ILE A 155 19.29 12.84 -5.23
CA ILE A 155 17.94 13.14 -5.72
C ILE A 155 17.59 14.63 -5.60
N GLU A 156 16.65 15.08 -6.43
CA GLU A 156 16.00 16.38 -6.24
C GLU A 156 15.18 16.37 -4.95
N MET A 157 15.56 17.19 -3.97
CA MET A 157 14.89 17.25 -2.66
C MET A 157 13.39 17.55 -2.75
N ALA A 158 12.98 18.31 -3.78
CA ALA A 158 11.57 18.60 -4.05
C ALA A 158 10.70 17.34 -4.18
N LYS A 159 11.28 16.22 -4.64
CA LYS A 159 10.56 14.95 -4.81
C LYS A 159 10.15 14.32 -3.47
N ILE A 160 10.94 14.52 -2.41
CA ILE A 160 10.68 13.95 -1.09
C ILE A 160 10.12 14.96 -0.08
N THR A 161 10.01 16.24 -0.45
CA THR A 161 9.53 17.31 0.46
C THR A 161 8.18 16.97 1.10
N GLN A 162 7.22 16.42 0.34
CA GLN A 162 5.92 16.05 0.89
C GLN A 162 6.05 14.92 1.94
N ALA A 163 6.85 13.89 1.67
CA ALA A 163 7.12 12.82 2.64
C ALA A 163 7.81 13.36 3.92
N LEU A 164 8.79 14.25 3.77
CA LEU A 164 9.48 14.90 4.89
C LEU A 164 8.52 15.76 5.72
N SER A 165 7.55 16.43 5.09
CA SER A 165 6.55 17.25 5.80
C SER A 165 5.64 16.43 6.73
N TYR A 166 5.48 15.14 6.45
CA TYR A 166 4.79 14.19 7.34
C TYR A 166 5.71 13.59 8.42
N GLY A 167 6.97 14.03 8.53
CA GLY A 167 7.92 13.58 9.54
C GLY A 167 8.72 12.33 9.16
N ALA A 168 8.79 11.98 7.86
CA ALA A 168 9.61 10.85 7.43
C ALA A 168 11.12 11.13 7.57
N ASN A 169 11.86 10.09 7.95
CA ASN A 169 13.31 10.11 7.99
C ASN A 169 13.85 9.74 6.61
N TYR A 170 14.58 10.65 5.98
CA TYR A 170 15.26 10.35 4.73
C TYR A 170 16.58 9.63 4.99
N ILE A 171 16.69 8.42 4.45
CA ILE A 171 17.90 7.60 4.48
C ILE A 171 18.56 7.74 3.11
N ALA A 172 19.50 8.70 3.02
CA ALA A 172 20.30 8.91 1.82
C ALA A 172 21.25 7.73 1.62
N VAL A 173 21.18 7.12 0.43
CA VAL A 173 22.06 6.03 0.02
C VAL A 173 23.07 6.55 -0.99
N ASP A 174 24.35 6.39 -0.69
CA ASP A 174 25.41 6.68 -1.66
C ASP A 174 25.46 5.55 -2.70
N GLY A 175 24.70 5.72 -3.79
CA GLY A 175 24.52 4.70 -4.81
C GLY A 175 23.29 4.93 -5.68
N THR A 176 22.89 3.87 -6.38
CA THR A 176 21.77 3.84 -7.32
C THR A 176 20.43 3.57 -6.63
N TYR A 177 19.34 3.68 -7.38
CA TYR A 177 18.01 3.29 -6.92
C TYR A 177 17.96 1.80 -6.51
N ASP A 178 18.69 0.93 -7.22
CA ASP A 178 18.77 -0.49 -6.89
C ASP A 178 19.51 -0.72 -5.58
N ASP A 179 20.57 0.06 -5.32
CA ASP A 179 21.30 0.03 -4.05
C ASP A 179 20.40 0.46 -2.88
N ALA A 180 19.58 1.49 -3.08
CA ALA A 180 18.60 1.92 -2.09
C ALA A 180 17.52 0.86 -1.82
N ASN A 181 17.03 0.17 -2.85
CA ASN A 181 16.08 -0.95 -2.68
C ASN A 181 16.73 -2.12 -1.93
N ARG A 182 17.98 -2.46 -2.26
CA ARG A 182 18.71 -3.54 -1.60
C ARG A 182 18.93 -3.25 -0.12
N ILE A 183 19.36 -2.03 0.22
CA ILE A 183 19.53 -1.60 1.62
C ILE A 183 18.20 -1.61 2.36
N ALA A 184 17.11 -1.09 1.73
CA ALA A 184 15.79 -1.12 2.33
C ALA A 184 15.33 -2.56 2.64
N ALA A 185 15.53 -3.51 1.72
CA ALA A 185 15.21 -4.92 1.93
C ALA A 185 16.00 -5.53 3.10
N GLN A 186 17.32 -5.35 3.12
CA GLN A 186 18.19 -5.88 4.17
C GLN A 186 17.84 -5.32 5.55
N ILE A 187 17.56 -4.02 5.64
CA ILE A 187 17.16 -3.37 6.89
C ILE A 187 15.75 -3.80 7.30
N GLY A 188 14.83 -3.91 6.33
CA GLY A 188 13.47 -4.40 6.54
C GLY A 188 13.46 -5.74 7.26
N ASP A 189 14.23 -6.70 6.73
CA ASP A 189 14.26 -8.07 7.24
C ASP A 189 15.04 -8.19 8.55
N SER A 190 16.14 -7.44 8.72
CA SER A 190 16.98 -7.54 9.93
C SER A 190 16.46 -6.76 11.14
N LYS A 191 15.65 -5.70 10.93
CA LYS A 191 15.17 -4.82 12.01
C LYS A 191 13.66 -4.86 12.25
N GLY A 192 12.93 -5.71 11.54
CA GLY A 192 11.47 -5.80 11.65
C GLY A 192 10.77 -4.52 11.18
N ILE A 193 11.26 -3.93 10.08
CA ILE A 193 10.68 -2.73 9.47
C ILE A 193 9.83 -3.14 8.27
N GLY A 194 8.58 -2.70 8.24
CA GLY A 194 7.66 -2.93 7.13
C GLY A 194 7.99 -2.03 5.93
N ILE A 195 8.71 -2.56 4.94
CA ILE A 195 9.00 -1.87 3.69
C ILE A 195 7.86 -2.13 2.69
N VAL A 196 7.02 -1.12 2.49
CA VAL A 196 5.71 -1.27 1.81
C VAL A 196 5.81 -1.86 0.40
N ASN A 197 6.88 -1.53 -0.35
CA ASN A 197 7.10 -2.01 -1.72
C ASN A 197 7.94 -3.29 -1.82
N ILE A 198 8.38 -3.85 -0.69
CA ILE A 198 9.27 -5.03 -0.64
C ILE A 198 8.63 -6.12 0.22
N ASN A 199 8.87 -6.10 1.54
CA ASN A 199 8.48 -7.19 2.44
C ASN A 199 7.02 -7.13 2.92
N MET A 200 6.31 -6.05 2.59
CA MET A 200 4.85 -5.94 2.76
C MET A 200 4.09 -6.07 1.45
N ARG A 201 4.77 -6.38 0.33
CA ARG A 201 4.20 -6.28 -1.02
C ARG A 201 2.94 -7.12 -1.22
N SER A 202 2.89 -8.32 -0.62
CA SER A 202 1.72 -9.22 -0.66
C SER A 202 0.45 -8.54 -0.14
N HIS A 203 0.55 -7.68 0.86
CA HIS A 203 -0.58 -6.97 1.46
C HIS A 203 -0.80 -5.60 0.81
N TYR A 204 0.29 -4.92 0.42
CA TYR A 204 0.28 -3.64 -0.29
C TYR A 204 -0.60 -3.70 -1.54
N VAL A 205 -0.46 -4.74 -2.37
CA VAL A 205 -1.20 -4.85 -3.63
C VAL A 205 -2.71 -4.92 -3.40
N GLU A 206 -3.16 -5.43 -2.26
CA GLU A 206 -4.59 -5.59 -1.95
C GLU A 206 -5.33 -4.27 -1.82
N GLY A 207 -4.66 -3.17 -1.45
CA GLY A 207 -5.29 -1.85 -1.48
C GLY A 207 -5.58 -1.36 -2.90
N SER A 208 -4.79 -1.81 -3.88
CA SER A 208 -4.90 -1.38 -5.28
C SER A 208 -6.19 -1.82 -5.95
N LYS A 209 -6.86 -2.87 -5.44
CA LYS A 209 -8.09 -3.42 -6.04
C LYS A 209 -9.37 -2.64 -5.65
N THR A 210 -9.25 -1.70 -4.72
CA THR A 210 -10.37 -0.89 -4.19
C THR A 210 -10.60 0.39 -4.98
#